data_AF-A0A7W1LI95-F1
#
_entry.id   AF-A0A7W1LI95-F1
#
_cell.length_a   1.000
_cell.length_b   1.000
_cell.length_c   1.000
_cell.angle_alpha   90.00
_cell.angle_beta   90.00
_cell.angle_gamma   90.00
#
_symmetry.space_group_name_H-M   'P 1'
#
loop_
_entity.id
_entity.type
_entity.pdbx_description
1 polymer ?
#
loop_
_entity_poly.entity_id
_entity_poly.type
_entity_poly.pdbx_seq_one_letter_code
_entity_poly.pdbx_strand_id
1 'polypeptide(L)'
;MASHPGVIFKSGPSGRRAALAGGPDIWEIASALRHTTGPTGARVATLASEFGIHERQVSIALDYAAAHWDEVEGRMSSNDRALDDAQRAAAARERLMA
;
A
#
# COMPACT_ATOMS: atom_id res chain seq x y z
N MET A 1 -25.05 -1.62 4.44
CA MET A 1 -24.00 -0.57 4.31
C MET A 1 -22.71 -1.26 3.94
N ALA A 2 -21.97 -0.79 2.94
CA ALA A 2 -20.64 -1.33 2.66
C ALA A 2 -19.73 -1.03 3.85
N SER A 3 -19.08 -2.04 4.42
CA SER A 3 -18.26 -1.89 5.65
C SER A 3 -17.12 -0.88 5.50
N HIS A 4 -16.69 -0.60 4.27
CA HIS A 4 -15.60 0.35 3.97
C HIS A 4 -15.97 1.22 2.75
N PRO A 5 -16.69 2.35 2.93
CA PRO A 5 -17.14 3.19 1.83
C PRO A 5 -15.98 3.76 1.00
N GLY A 6 -16.05 3.66 -0.32
CA GLY A 6 -15.01 4.18 -1.22
C GLY A 6 -13.81 3.26 -1.42
N VAL A 7 -13.79 2.07 -0.81
CA VAL A 7 -12.86 1.00 -1.20
C VAL A 7 -13.39 0.32 -2.46
N ILE A 8 -12.52 0.20 -3.47
CA ILE A 8 -12.76 -0.47 -4.74
C ILE A 8 -11.71 -1.56 -4.96
N PHE A 9 -11.98 -2.47 -5.90
CA PHE A 9 -11.03 -3.48 -6.31
C PHE A 9 -10.52 -3.21 -7.72
N LYS A 10 -9.22 -3.05 -7.86
CA LYS A 10 -8.53 -2.92 -9.15
C LYS A 10 -8.02 -4.29 -9.58
N SER A 11 -8.19 -4.62 -10.86
CA SER A 11 -7.58 -5.81 -11.47
C SER A 11 -6.20 -5.46 -12.04
N GLY A 12 -5.25 -6.39 -11.98
CA GLY A 12 -3.92 -6.20 -12.57
C GLY A 12 -3.15 -7.51 -12.70
N PRO A 13 -1.92 -7.47 -13.26
CA PRO A 13 -1.09 -8.66 -13.47
C PRO A 13 -0.77 -9.43 -12.18
N SER A 14 -0.71 -8.72 -11.06
CA SER A 14 -0.53 -9.30 -9.73
C SER A 14 -1.85 -9.77 -9.08
N GLY A 15 -2.97 -9.75 -9.80
CA GLY A 15 -4.29 -10.11 -9.31
C GLY A 15 -5.10 -8.92 -8.78
N ARG A 16 -6.19 -9.21 -8.06
CA ARG A 16 -7.13 -8.22 -7.52
C ARG A 16 -6.52 -7.48 -6.31
N ARG A 17 -6.60 -6.15 -6.30
CA ARG A 17 -6.03 -5.28 -5.25
C ARG A 17 -7.09 -4.32 -4.70
N ALA A 18 -7.21 -4.25 -3.38
CA ALA A 18 -8.03 -3.23 -2.73
C ALA A 18 -7.37 -1.84 -2.86
N ALA A 19 -8.18 -0.83 -3.15
CA ALA A 19 -7.74 0.55 -3.33
C ALA A 19 -8.82 1.55 -2.95
N LEU A 20 -8.41 2.78 -2.65
CA LEU A 20 -9.36 3.89 -2.56
C LEU A 20 -9.83 4.30 -3.96
N ALA A 21 -11.12 4.61 -4.11
CA ALA A 21 -11.67 5.16 -5.34
C ALA A 21 -10.96 6.48 -5.69
N GLY A 22 -10.30 6.52 -6.86
CA GLY A 22 -9.50 7.67 -7.29
C GLY A 22 -8.22 7.89 -6.46
N GLY A 23 -7.78 6.90 -5.69
CA GLY A 23 -6.65 7.01 -4.78
C GLY A 23 -5.69 5.81 -4.82
N PRO A 24 -4.75 5.77 -3.85
CA PRO A 24 -3.73 4.72 -3.76
C PRO A 24 -4.34 3.36 -3.41
N ASP A 25 -3.53 2.32 -3.57
CA ASP A 25 -3.87 0.97 -3.11
C ASP A 25 -3.74 0.88 -1.58
N ILE A 26 -4.59 0.06 -0.94
CA ILE A 26 -4.66 0.01 0.53
C ILE A 26 -3.35 -0.48 1.16
N TRP A 27 -2.67 -1.42 0.48
CA TRP A 27 -1.37 -1.92 0.94
C TRP A 27 -0.30 -0.82 0.95
N GLU A 28 -0.36 0.17 0.07
CA GLU A 28 0.61 1.27 0.01
C GLU A 28 0.47 2.15 1.26
N ILE A 29 -0.77 2.51 1.62
CA ILE A 29 -1.07 3.28 2.84
C ILE A 29 -0.61 2.52 4.08
N ALA A 30 -0.95 1.23 4.17
CA ALA A 30 -0.57 0.40 5.31
C ALA A 30 0.95 0.18 5.39
N SER A 31 1.66 0.17 4.26
CA SER A 31 3.11 0.05 4.20
C SER A 31 3.77 1.35 4.66
N ALA A 32 3.28 2.49 4.17
CA ALA A 32 3.76 3.80 4.60
C ALA A 32 3.60 4.00 6.11
N LEU A 33 2.48 3.56 6.69
CA LEU A 33 2.25 3.62 8.14
C LEU A 33 3.36 2.94 8.96
N ARG A 34 4.00 1.88 8.45
CA ARG A 34 5.13 1.20 9.13
C ARG A 34 6.35 2.10 9.27
N HIS A 35 6.50 3.07 8.39
CA HIS A 35 7.59 4.04 8.37
C HIS A 35 7.20 5.40 8.97
N THR A 36 5.90 5.68 9.14
CA THR A 36 5.40 6.89 9.79
C THR A 36 5.52 6.79 11.32
N THR A 37 6.24 7.73 11.93
CA THR A 37 6.45 7.80 13.39
C THR A 37 5.64 8.93 14.02
N GLY A 38 5.54 8.95 15.36
CA GLY A 38 4.79 9.96 16.12
C GLY A 38 3.46 9.46 16.72
N PRO A 39 2.66 10.35 17.35
CA PRO A 39 1.36 10.00 17.93
C PRO A 39 0.36 9.50 16.89
N THR A 40 -0.53 8.58 17.25
CA THR A 40 -1.49 7.93 16.32
C THR A 40 -2.28 8.93 15.48
N GLY A 41 -2.83 9.99 16.10
CA GLY A 41 -3.59 11.03 15.37
C GLY A 41 -2.72 11.83 14.39
N ALA A 42 -1.45 12.05 14.72
CA ALA A 42 -0.51 12.74 13.83
C ALA A 42 -0.16 11.87 12.60
N ARG A 43 -0.05 10.54 12.77
CA ARG A 43 0.27 9.63 11.65
C ARG A 43 -0.80 9.64 10.56
N VAL A 44 -2.07 9.73 10.94
CA VAL A 44 -3.18 9.81 9.98
C VAL A 44 -3.07 11.09 9.14
N ALA A 45 -2.82 12.24 9.79
CA ALA A 45 -2.61 13.51 9.11
C ALA A 45 -1.37 13.49 8.21
N THR A 46 -0.27 12.88 8.68
CA THR A 46 0.95 12.71 7.88
C THR A 46 0.68 11.89 6.62
N LEU A 47 0.05 10.72 6.74
CA LEU A 47 -0.30 9.89 5.60
C LEU A 47 -1.27 10.60 4.64
N ALA A 48 -2.26 11.31 5.17
CA ALA A 48 -3.19 12.09 4.36
C ALA A 48 -2.45 13.12 3.49
N SER A 49 -1.49 13.83 4.09
CA SER A 49 -0.65 14.79 3.37
C SER A 49 0.28 14.10 2.35
N GLU A 50 0.90 12.98 2.70
CA GLU A 50 1.84 12.26 1.81
C GLU A 50 1.15 11.71 0.56
N PHE A 51 -0.04 11.12 0.73
CA PHE A 51 -0.81 10.54 -0.36
C PHE A 51 -1.73 11.54 -1.07
N GLY A 52 -1.84 12.78 -0.58
CA GLY A 52 -2.72 13.80 -1.15
C GLY A 52 -4.22 13.44 -1.05
N ILE A 53 -4.61 12.74 0.02
CA ILE A 53 -5.99 12.27 0.27
C ILE A 53 -6.52 12.84 1.59
N HIS A 54 -7.83 12.76 1.80
CA HIS A 54 -8.44 13.23 3.05
C HIS A 54 -8.17 12.24 4.21
N GLU A 55 -7.98 12.73 5.44
CA GLU A 55 -7.73 11.90 6.64
C GLU A 55 -8.78 10.79 6.82
N ARG A 56 -10.06 11.09 6.59
CA ARG A 56 -11.13 10.08 6.55
C ARG A 56 -10.85 8.91 5.59
N GLN A 57 -10.26 9.15 4.43
CA GLN A 57 -9.91 8.08 3.49
C GLN A 57 -8.76 7.23 4.02
N VAL A 58 -7.80 7.84 4.72
CA VAL A 58 -6.75 7.10 5.45
C VAL A 58 -7.38 6.22 6.52
N SER A 59 -8.28 6.75 7.35
CA SER A 59 -8.97 5.95 8.37
C SER A 59 -9.70 4.75 7.77
N ILE A 60 -10.48 4.97 6.70
CA ILE A 60 -11.18 3.88 5.98
C ILE A 60 -10.20 2.83 5.45
N ALA A 61 -9.06 3.26 4.93
CA ALA A 61 -8.03 2.35 4.43
C ALA A 61 -7.41 1.52 5.55
N LEU A 62 -7.14 2.15 6.71
CA LEU A 62 -6.59 1.46 7.88
C LEU A 62 -7.61 0.50 8.50
N ASP A 63 -8.89 0.87 8.55
CA ASP A 63 -9.97 -0.02 9.00
C ASP A 63 -10.10 -1.25 8.09
N TYR A 64 -10.06 -1.06 6.77
CA TYR A 64 -10.03 -2.17 5.82
C TYR A 64 -8.79 -3.05 6.02
N ALA A 65 -7.62 -2.43 6.18
CA ALA A 65 -6.37 -3.16 6.38
C ALA A 65 -6.39 -3.99 7.67
N ALA A 66 -6.97 -3.46 8.75
CA ALA A 66 -7.14 -4.20 10.00
C ALA A 66 -8.11 -5.38 9.85
N ALA A 67 -9.20 -5.21 9.10
CA ALA A 67 -10.18 -6.27 8.83
C ALA A 67 -9.66 -7.36 7.86
N HIS A 68 -8.68 -7.03 7.02
CA HIS A 68 -8.15 -7.89 5.96
C HIS A 68 -6.62 -7.98 6.00
N TRP A 69 -6.05 -8.10 7.20
CA TRP A 69 -4.60 -7.99 7.41
C TRP A 69 -3.79 -9.01 6.59
N ASP A 70 -4.20 -10.28 6.56
CA ASP A 70 -3.48 -11.33 5.82
C ASP A 70 -3.40 -11.04 4.31
N GLU A 71 -4.47 -10.47 3.74
CA GLU A 71 -4.48 -10.03 2.33
C GLU A 71 -3.48 -8.89 2.13
N VAL A 72 -3.51 -7.89 3.00
CA VAL A 72 -2.68 -6.69 2.91
C VAL A 72 -1.21 -7.01 3.14
N GLU A 73 -0.88 -7.83 4.13
CA GLU A 73 0.48 -8.28 4.41
C GLU A 73 1.02 -9.18 3.28
N GLY A 74 0.18 -10.06 2.74
CA GLY A 74 0.54 -10.88 1.58
C GLY A 74 0.90 -10.02 0.36
N ARG A 75 0.19 -8.89 0.18
CA ARG A 75 0.50 -7.90 -0.85
C ARG A 75 1.84 -7.19 -0.63
N MET A 76 2.08 -6.69 0.58
CA MET A 76 3.37 -6.08 0.94
C MET A 76 4.52 -7.06 0.69
N SER A 77 4.41 -8.28 1.21
CA SER A 77 5.43 -9.30 1.06
C SER A 77 5.68 -9.69 -0.40
N SER A 78 4.63 -9.73 -1.22
CA SER A 78 4.79 -9.97 -2.66
C SER A 78 5.46 -8.82 -3.37
N ASN A 79 5.19 -7.58 -2.95
CA ASN A 79 5.82 -6.39 -3.52
C ASN A 79 7.31 -6.32 -3.15
N ASP A 80 7.66 -6.62 -1.89
CA ASP A 80 9.04 -6.66 -1.43
C ASP A 80 9.87 -7.69 -2.22
N ARG A 81 9.33 -8.90 -2.43
CA ARG A 81 9.98 -9.91 -3.27
C ARG A 81 10.18 -9.44 -4.72
N ALA A 82 9.18 -8.78 -5.29
CA ALA A 82 9.27 -8.26 -6.65
C ALA A 82 10.33 -7.16 -6.79
N LEU A 83 10.48 -6.31 -5.76
CA LEU A 83 11.54 -5.30 -5.70
C LEU A 83 12.93 -5.97 -5.65
N ASP A 84 13.11 -6.97 -4.79
CA ASP A 84 14.36 -7.72 -4.68
C ASP A 84 14.74 -8.41 -6.00
N ASP A 85 13.77 -9.04 -6.67
CA ASP A 85 13.96 -9.66 -7.99
C ASP A 85 14.38 -8.63 -9.05
N ALA A 86 13.73 -7.47 -9.06
CA ALA A 86 14.07 -6.39 -9.99
C ALA A 86 15.48 -5.85 -9.76
N GLN A 87 15.89 -5.68 -8.51
CA GLN A 87 17.25 -5.26 -8.16
C GLN A 87 18.30 -6.29 -8.60
N ARG A 88 18.05 -7.59 -8.38
CA ARG A 88 18.94 -8.67 -8.85
C ARG A 88 19.07 -8.67 -10.37
N ALA A 89 17.96 -8.51 -11.08
CA ALA A 89 17.95 -8.46 -12.54
C ALA A 89 18.71 -7.24 -13.09
N ALA A 90 18.54 -6.06 -12.46
CA ALA A 90 19.27 -4.85 -12.80
C ALA A 90 20.79 -5.03 -12.61
N ALA A 91 21.22 -5.55 -11.47
CA ALA A 91 22.63 -5.81 -11.19
C ALA A 91 23.25 -6.85 -12.14
N ALA A 92 22.50 -7.91 -12.50
CA ALA A 92 22.95 -8.89 -13.49
C ALA A 92 23.11 -8.25 -14.88
N ARG A 93 22.19 -7.36 -15.26
CA ARG A 93 22.27 -6.61 -16.52
C ARG A 93 23.49 -5.70 -16.56
N GLU A 94 23.78 -4.97 -15.48
CA GLU A 94 24.97 -4.11 -15.39
C GLU A 94 26.27 -4.92 -15.53
N ARG A 95 26.36 -6.09 -14.90
CA ARG A 95 27.53 -6.99 -15.03
C ARG A 95 27.75 -7.52 -16.45
N LEU A 96 26.70 -7.65 -17.25
CA LEU A 96 26.81 -8.06 -18.66
C LEU A 96 27.23 -6.90 -19.58
N MET A 97 27.11 -5.66 -19.11
CA MET A 97 27.44 -4.44 -19.85
C MET A 97 28.81 -3.85 -19.47
N ALA A 98 29.47 -4.40 -18.45
CA ALA A 98 30.81 -4.03 -17.99
C ALA A 98 31.87 -4.93 -18.63
#